data_AF-A0A821Z5I6-F1
#
_entry.id   AF-A0A821Z5I6-F1
#
_cell.length_a   1.000
_cell.length_b   1.000
_cell.length_c   1.000
_cell.angle_alpha   90.00
_cell.angle_beta   90.00
_cell.angle_gamma   90.00
#
_symmetry.space_group_name_H-M   'P 1'
#
loop_
_entity.id
_entity.type
_entity.pdbx_description
1 polymer ?
#
loop_
_entity_poly.entity_id
_entity_poly.type
_entity_poly.pdbx_seq_one_letter_code
_entity_poly.pdbx_strand_id
1 'polypeptide(L)'
;MNNDYLNIFYYSKQITEDRCLQRCLEASLEVIRQINELWEPLQKLASLFNINTKADFLVGIKCLETAIYGAYKRIEIFSLSLLKNTDNNNDNESQTKISQNSYQEEANIYFQKAQKSIQIILNIAESRNE
;
A
#
# COMPACT_ATOMS: atom_id res chain seq x y z
N MET A 1 -14.90 -7.87 42.65
CA MET A 1 -13.78 -7.87 41.68
C MET A 1 -14.00 -6.70 40.76
N ASN A 2 -13.05 -5.76 40.75
CA ASN A 2 -13.25 -4.35 40.36
C ASN A 2 -13.47 -4.16 38.86
N ASN A 3 -14.50 -3.39 38.54
CA ASN A 3 -14.83 -2.88 37.20
C ASN A 3 -13.64 -2.12 36.56
N ASP A 4 -12.78 -1.54 37.40
CA ASP A 4 -11.58 -0.80 36.98
C ASP A 4 -10.53 -1.67 36.29
N TYR A 5 -10.30 -2.90 36.75
CA TYR A 5 -9.34 -3.80 36.10
C TYR A 5 -9.84 -4.29 34.74
N LEU A 6 -11.16 -4.51 34.61
CA LEU A 6 -11.77 -4.85 33.34
C LEU A 6 -11.58 -3.69 32.35
N ASN A 7 -11.88 -2.46 32.76
CA ASN A 7 -11.71 -1.27 31.92
C ASN A 7 -10.25 -1.03 31.49
N ILE A 8 -9.28 -1.19 32.40
CA ILE A 8 -7.86 -1.08 32.06
C ILE A 8 -7.46 -2.14 31.03
N PHE A 9 -7.92 -3.39 31.20
CA PHE A 9 -7.64 -4.46 30.26
C PHE A 9 -8.21 -4.18 28.86
N TYR A 10 -9.49 -3.79 28.77
CA TYR A 10 -10.12 -3.44 27.49
C TYR A 10 -9.41 -2.27 26.79
N TYR A 11 -9.08 -1.22 27.54
CA TYR A 11 -8.39 -0.06 27.00
C TYR A 11 -6.97 -0.41 26.50
N SER A 12 -6.22 -1.21 27.26
CA SER A 12 -4.87 -1.66 26.85
C SER A 12 -4.89 -2.53 25.58
N LYS A 13 -5.93 -3.36 25.44
CA LYS A 13 -6.15 -4.18 24.25
C LYS A 13 -6.42 -3.30 23.02
N GLN A 14 -7.33 -2.35 23.13
CA GLN A 14 -7.68 -1.46 22.03
C GLN A 14 -6.48 -0.63 21.54
N ILE A 15 -5.69 -0.07 22.46
CA ILE A 15 -4.45 0.64 22.11
C ILE A 15 -3.48 -0.27 21.33
N THR A 16 -3.37 -1.54 21.74
CA THR A 16 -2.48 -2.50 21.08
C THR A 16 -2.96 -2.83 19.67
N GLU A 17 -4.27 -3.00 19.48
CA GLU A 17 -4.90 -3.21 18.18
C GLU A 17 -4.65 -2.02 17.24
N ASP A 18 -4.86 -0.79 17.71
CA ASP A 18 -4.66 0.41 16.91
C ASP A 18 -3.19 0.59 16.48
N ARG A 19 -2.23 0.32 17.38
CA ARG A 19 -0.79 0.32 17.02
C ARG A 19 -0.45 -0.73 15.97
N CYS A 20 -1.03 -1.93 16.07
CA CYS A 20 -0.84 -2.97 15.06
C CYS A 20 -1.37 -2.52 13.70
N LEU A 21 -2.56 -1.90 13.66
CA LEU A 21 -3.13 -1.37 12.43
C LEU A 21 -2.26 -0.25 11.83
N GLN A 22 -1.75 0.67 12.65
CA GLN A 22 -0.82 1.72 12.19
C GLN A 22 0.44 1.13 11.55
N ARG A 23 1.08 0.15 12.21
CA ARG A 23 2.26 -0.53 11.64
C ARG A 23 1.96 -1.26 10.34
N CYS A 24 0.76 -1.84 10.24
CA CYS A 24 0.32 -2.46 9.00
C CYS A 24 0.14 -1.44 7.86
N LEU A 25 -0.37 -0.24 8.15
CA LEU A 25 -0.46 0.85 7.17
C LEU A 25 0.93 1.30 6.70
N GLU A 26 1.83 1.55 7.65
CA GLU A 26 3.22 1.94 7.37
C GLU A 26 3.94 0.92 6.47
N ALA A 27 3.89 -0.36 6.84
CA ALA A 27 4.52 -1.42 6.06
C ALA A 27 3.94 -1.55 4.65
N SER A 28 2.62 -1.32 4.50
CA SER A 28 1.97 -1.38 3.19
C SER A 28 2.39 -0.21 2.30
N LEU A 29 2.47 1.00 2.87
CA LEU A 29 2.89 2.17 2.12
C LEU A 29 4.37 2.07 1.72
N GLU A 30 5.21 1.50 2.57
CA GLU A 30 6.62 1.26 2.27
C GLU A 30 6.79 0.31 1.07
N VAL A 31 6.02 -0.78 1.00
CA VAL A 31 6.00 -1.66 -0.18
C VAL A 31 5.63 -0.89 -1.45
N ILE A 32 4.60 -0.03 -1.37
CA ILE A 32 4.17 0.79 -2.50
C ILE A 32 5.30 1.74 -2.95
N ARG A 33 5.99 2.40 -2.01
CA ARG A 33 7.09 3.32 -2.29
C ARG A 33 8.26 2.60 -2.95
N GLN A 34 8.73 1.50 -2.38
CA GLN A 34 9.86 0.72 -2.90
C GLN A 34 9.60 0.21 -4.32
N ILE A 35 8.41 -0.32 -4.60
CA ILE A 35 8.09 -0.75 -5.96
C ILE A 35 8.02 0.45 -6.91
N ASN A 36 7.54 1.61 -6.44
CA ASN A 36 7.46 2.81 -7.28
C ASN A 36 8.81 3.39 -7.71
N GLU A 37 9.89 3.08 -6.99
CA GLU A 37 11.26 3.43 -7.39
C GLU A 37 11.74 2.58 -8.58
N LEU A 38 11.18 1.40 -8.78
CA LEU A 38 11.58 0.48 -9.85
C LEU A 38 11.00 0.88 -11.22
N TRP A 39 9.94 1.69 -11.27
CA TRP A 39 9.23 1.94 -12.52
C TRP A 39 10.05 2.64 -13.59
N GLU A 40 10.87 3.63 -13.24
CA GLU A 40 11.74 4.30 -14.20
C GLU A 40 12.86 3.36 -14.71
N PRO A 41 13.60 2.65 -13.84
CA PRO A 41 14.53 1.60 -14.29
C PRO A 41 13.87 0.53 -15.18
N LEU A 42 12.65 0.09 -14.85
CA LEU A 42 11.93 -0.92 -15.62
C LEU A 42 11.46 -0.41 -16.99
N GLN A 43 11.12 0.88 -17.12
CA GLN A 43 10.87 1.51 -18.42
C GLN A 43 12.12 1.50 -19.30
N LYS A 44 13.29 1.78 -18.73
CA LYS A 44 14.58 1.68 -19.45
C LYS A 44 14.91 0.23 -19.79
N LEU A 45 14.65 -0.70 -18.88
CA LEU A 45 14.86 -2.12 -19.15
C LEU A 45 13.92 -2.63 -20.24
N ALA A 46 12.69 -2.12 -20.33
CA ALA A 46 11.74 -2.46 -21.39
C ALA A 46 12.31 -2.21 -22.80
N SER A 47 13.15 -1.18 -22.98
CA SER A 47 13.78 -0.91 -24.27
C SER A 47 15.06 -1.73 -24.54
N LEU A 48 15.60 -2.42 -23.52
CA LEU A 48 16.92 -3.08 -23.60
C LEU A 48 16.91 -4.58 -23.28
N PHE A 49 15.84 -5.14 -22.69
CA PHE A 49 15.79 -6.55 -22.29
C PHE A 49 16.02 -7.51 -23.47
N ASN A 50 16.52 -8.71 -23.17
CA ASN A 50 16.70 -9.79 -24.14
C ASN A 50 15.32 -10.29 -24.59
N ILE A 51 15.03 -10.24 -25.88
CA ILE A 51 13.69 -10.60 -26.41
C ILE A 51 13.31 -12.05 -26.08
N ASN A 52 14.29 -12.95 -25.96
CA ASN A 52 14.05 -14.32 -25.53
C ASN A 52 13.55 -14.43 -24.07
N THR A 53 13.73 -13.39 -23.25
CA THR A 53 13.24 -13.28 -21.87
C THR A 53 12.01 -12.36 -21.76
N LYS A 54 11.31 -12.07 -22.87
CA LYS A 54 10.12 -11.20 -22.88
C LYS A 54 9.03 -11.69 -21.92
N ALA A 55 8.77 -12.99 -21.91
CA ALA A 55 7.78 -13.59 -21.03
C ALA A 55 8.12 -13.35 -19.55
N ASP A 56 9.36 -13.61 -19.14
CA ASP A 56 9.83 -13.39 -17.76
C ASP A 56 9.74 -11.91 -17.36
N PHE A 57 10.11 -11.01 -18.27
CA PHE A 57 10.00 -9.57 -18.06
C PHE A 57 8.54 -9.15 -17.81
N LEU A 58 7.61 -9.58 -18.68
CA LEU A 58 6.18 -9.24 -18.54
C LEU A 58 5.57 -9.83 -17.26
N VAL A 59 5.92 -11.07 -16.91
CA VAL A 59 5.49 -11.69 -15.64
C VAL A 59 6.03 -10.88 -14.46
N GLY A 60 7.29 -10.46 -14.49
CA GLY A 60 7.88 -9.60 -13.45
C GLY A 60 7.10 -8.29 -13.25
N ILE A 61 6.73 -7.61 -14.34
CA ILE A 61 5.89 -6.40 -14.27
C ILE A 61 4.52 -6.69 -13.62
N LYS A 62 3.87 -7.80 -13.98
CA LYS A 62 2.57 -8.20 -13.40
C LYS A 62 2.66 -8.59 -11.93
N CYS A 63 3.76 -9.21 -11.50
CA CYS A 63 4.01 -9.46 -10.09
C CYS A 63 4.10 -8.15 -9.29
N LEU A 64 4.82 -7.15 -9.81
CA LEU A 64 4.95 -5.84 -9.16
C LEU A 64 3.62 -5.07 -9.14
N GLU A 65 2.84 -5.12 -10.23
CA GLU A 65 1.48 -4.57 -10.29
C GLU A 65 0.59 -5.16 -9.20
N THR A 66 0.59 -6.48 -9.08
CA THR A 66 -0.23 -7.21 -8.11
C THR A 66 0.21 -6.91 -6.68
N ALA A 67 1.52 -6.80 -6.43
CA ALA A 67 2.05 -6.44 -5.11
C ALA A 67 1.60 -5.04 -4.67
N ILE A 68 1.68 -4.05 -5.57
CA ILE A 68 1.16 -2.69 -5.32
C ILE A 68 -0.35 -2.73 -5.07
N TYR A 69 -1.12 -3.45 -5.88
CA TYR A 69 -2.57 -3.56 -5.70
C TYR A 69 -2.93 -4.15 -4.35
N GLY A 70 -2.25 -5.23 -3.94
CA GLY A 70 -2.45 -5.85 -2.64
C GLY A 70 -2.13 -4.92 -1.47
N ALA A 71 -1.02 -4.18 -1.56
CA ALA A 71 -0.65 -3.19 -0.54
C ALA A 71 -1.64 -2.01 -0.49
N TYR A 72 -2.11 -1.54 -1.64
CA TYR A 72 -3.12 -0.47 -1.73
C TYR A 72 -4.45 -0.89 -1.09
N LYS A 73 -4.94 -2.09 -1.39
CA LYS A 73 -6.16 -2.64 -0.76
C LYS A 73 -6.01 -2.86 0.74
N ARG A 74 -4.82 -3.26 1.18
CA ARG A 74 -4.51 -3.37 2.61
C ARG A 74 -4.63 -2.02 3.32
N ILE A 75 -4.17 -0.93 2.71
CA ILE A 75 -4.34 0.43 3.24
C ILE A 75 -5.82 0.80 3.33
N GLU A 76 -6.61 0.58 2.27
CA GLU A 76 -8.06 0.86 2.30
C GLU A 76 -8.76 0.12 3.45
N ILE A 77 -8.49 -1.19 3.59
CA ILE A 77 -9.15 -2.04 4.60
C ILE A 77 -8.75 -1.64 6.03
N PHE A 78 -7.46 -1.42 6.29
CA PHE A 78 -6.99 -1.10 7.64
C PHE A 78 -7.31 0.33 8.06
N SER A 79 -7.31 1.30 7.14
CA SER A 79 -7.76 2.66 7.44
C SER A 79 -9.24 2.69 7.86
N LEU A 80 -10.11 1.92 7.18
CA LEU A 80 -11.51 1.78 7.59
C LEU A 80 -11.67 1.11 8.97
N SER A 81 -10.78 0.17 9.30
CA SER A 81 -10.81 -0.53 10.59
C SER A 81 -10.43 0.38 11.75
N LEU A 82 -9.43 1.26 11.55
CA LEU A 82 -9.06 2.28 12.54
C LEU A 82 -10.18 3.31 12.77
N LEU A 83 -10.90 3.73 11.73
CA LEU A 83 -12.03 4.67 11.88
C LEU A 83 -13.11 4.13 12.81
N LYS A 84 -13.51 2.86 12.63
CA LYS A 84 -14.48 2.20 13.51
C LYS A 84 -14.03 2.12 14.97
N ASN A 85 -12.72 1.99 15.22
CA ASN A 85 -12.18 1.98 16.57
C ASN A 85 -12.17 3.38 17.20
N THR A 86 -12.04 4.43 16.38
CA THR A 86 -11.95 5.83 16.83
C THR A 86 -13.34 6.40 17.15
N ASP A 87 -14.37 6.10 16.36
CA ASP A 87 -15.75 6.55 16.59
C ASP A 87 -16.34 6.04 17.93
N ASN A 88 -15.74 5.02 18.53
CA ASN A 88 -16.14 4.50 19.84
C ASN A 88 -15.48 5.26 21.03
N ASN A 89 -14.48 6.12 20.79
CA ASN A 89 -13.70 6.81 21.81
C ASN A 89 -13.58 8.31 21.47
N ASN A 90 -14.51 9.12 21.98
CA ASN A 90 -14.77 10.53 21.60
C ASN A 90 -13.63 11.55 21.80
N ASP A 91 -12.45 11.20 22.31
CA ASP A 91 -11.47 12.20 22.79
C ASP A 91 -10.25 12.42 21.87
N ASN A 92 -9.98 11.55 20.87
CA ASN A 92 -8.76 11.59 20.04
C ASN A 92 -9.00 11.63 18.51
N GLU A 93 -10.15 12.13 18.08
CA GLU A 93 -10.57 12.02 16.68
C GLU A 93 -9.69 12.79 15.67
N SER A 94 -9.12 13.93 16.04
CA SER A 94 -8.54 14.86 15.05
C SER A 94 -7.18 14.42 14.50
N GLN A 95 -6.26 13.91 15.33
CA GLN A 95 -4.92 13.50 14.87
C GLN A 95 -4.91 12.17 14.13
N THR A 96 -5.82 11.27 14.49
CA THR A 96 -5.98 9.95 13.88
C THR A 96 -6.54 10.09 12.45
N LYS A 97 -7.55 10.95 12.26
CA LYS A 97 -8.15 11.23 10.93
C LYS A 97 -7.14 11.92 9.98
N ILE A 98 -6.31 12.85 10.48
CA ILE A 98 -5.29 13.54 9.66
C ILE A 98 -4.20 12.57 9.17
N SER A 99 -3.68 11.72 10.05
CA SER A 99 -2.62 10.76 9.68
C SER A 99 -3.12 9.69 8.71
N GLN A 100 -4.39 9.27 8.82
CA GLN A 100 -5.02 8.27 7.95
C GLN A 100 -5.25 8.78 6.52
N ASN A 101 -5.79 9.99 6.37
CA ASN A 101 -5.98 10.59 5.05
C ASN A 101 -4.65 10.68 4.30
N SER A 102 -3.56 10.98 5.02
CA SER A 102 -2.22 11.00 4.42
C SER A 102 -1.81 9.64 3.83
N TYR A 103 -2.05 8.51 4.51
CA TYR A 103 -1.71 7.19 3.96
C TYR A 103 -2.53 6.86 2.71
N GLN A 104 -3.82 7.16 2.70
CA GLN A 104 -4.70 6.87 1.56
C GLN A 104 -4.40 7.75 0.35
N GLU A 105 -4.19 9.05 0.58
CA GLU A 105 -3.83 10.00 -0.47
C GLU A 105 -2.50 9.61 -1.11
N GLU A 106 -1.48 9.35 -0.29
CA GLU A 106 -0.17 8.97 -0.79
C GLU A 106 -0.20 7.64 -1.54
N ALA A 107 -0.89 6.62 -1.00
CA ALA A 107 -1.07 5.34 -1.67
C ALA A 107 -1.79 5.49 -3.01
N ASN A 108 -2.81 6.34 -3.10
CA ASN A 108 -3.55 6.61 -4.34
C ASN A 108 -2.66 7.28 -5.41
N ILE A 109 -1.84 8.26 -5.01
CA ILE A 109 -0.89 8.91 -5.92
C ILE A 109 0.06 7.86 -6.54
N TYR A 110 0.66 7.02 -5.70
CA TYR A 110 1.57 5.99 -6.16
C TYR A 110 0.89 4.87 -6.94
N PHE A 111 -0.33 4.51 -6.59
CA PHE A 111 -1.11 3.52 -7.32
C PHE A 111 -1.39 3.99 -8.75
N GLN A 112 -1.81 5.24 -8.92
CA GLN A 112 -2.02 5.84 -10.24
C GLN A 112 -0.71 5.98 -11.03
N LYS A 113 0.40 6.34 -10.37
CA LYS A 113 1.74 6.38 -10.99
C LYS A 113 2.14 5.00 -11.50
N ALA A 114 1.90 3.95 -10.72
CA ALA A 114 2.18 2.57 -11.11
C ALA A 114 1.37 2.16 -12.35
N GLN A 115 0.04 2.40 -12.36
CA GLN A 115 -0.82 2.08 -13.50
C GLN A 115 -0.33 2.72 -14.81
N LYS A 116 0.03 4.02 -14.76
CA LYS A 116 0.59 4.73 -15.91
C LYS A 116 1.93 4.12 -16.36
N SER A 117 2.81 3.84 -15.40
CA SER A 117 4.14 3.28 -15.68
C SER A 117 4.07 1.90 -16.30
N ILE A 118 3.18 1.04 -15.80
CA ILE A 118 2.92 -0.30 -16.34
C ILE A 118 2.46 -0.19 -17.79
N GLN A 119 1.51 0.69 -18.09
CA GLN A 119 1.03 0.86 -19.47
C GLN A 119 2.17 1.30 -20.41
N ILE A 120 3.02 2.22 -19.97
CA ILE A 120 4.20 2.65 -20.74
C ILE A 120 5.13 1.46 -21.00
N ILE A 121 5.44 0.68 -19.97
CA ILE A 121 6.32 -0.50 -20.08
C ILE A 121 5.76 -1.53 -21.04
N LEU A 122 4.45 -1.83 -20.94
CA LEU A 122 3.78 -2.79 -21.81
C LEU A 122 3.82 -2.32 -23.28
N ASN A 123 3.53 -1.06 -23.55
CA ASN A 123 3.60 -0.50 -24.90
C ASN A 123 5.02 -0.63 -25.49
N ILE A 124 6.06 -0.30 -24.70
CA ILE A 124 7.46 -0.46 -25.14
C ILE A 124 7.76 -1.93 -25.43
N ALA A 125 7.43 -2.84 -24.51
CA ALA A 125 7.70 -4.26 -24.67
C ALA A 125 6.95 -4.88 -25.86
N GLU A 126 5.71 -4.45 -26.13
CA GLU A 126 4.90 -4.91 -27.27
C GLU A 126 5.46 -4.41 -28.60
N SER A 127 5.94 -3.16 -28.67
CA SER A 127 6.59 -2.64 -29.89
C SER A 127 7.87 -3.39 -30.28
N ARG A 128 8.49 -4.10 -29.34
CA ARG A 128 9.66 -4.97 -29.58
C ARG A 128 9.19 -6.37 -29.95
N ASN A 129 8.93 -6.58 -31.24
CA ASN A 129 8.50 -7.86 -31.80
C ASN A 129 9.61 -8.68 -32.47
N GLU A 130 10.82 -8.13 -32.62
CA GLU A 130 11.99 -8.79 -33.22
C GLU A 130 13.29 -8.37 -32.54
#